data_AF-A0A3D4FL14-F1
#
_entry.id   AF-A0A3D4FL14-F1
#
_cell.length_a   1.000
_cell.length_b   1.000
_cell.length_c   1.000
_cell.angle_alpha   90.00
_cell.angle_beta   90.00
_cell.angle_gamma   90.00
#
_symmetry.space_group_name_H-M   'P 1'
#
loop_
_entity.id
_entity.type
_entity.pdbx_description
1 polymer ?
#
loop_
_entity_poly.entity_id
_entity_poly.type
_entity_poly.pdbx_seq_one_letter_code
_entity_poly.pdbx_strand_id
1 'polypeptide(L)' 'NRIFSIEKDLSEALNKNEMYLVFQPKISADNEEMVGLEALIRWKHLEKGFI' A
#
# COMPACT_ATOMS: atom_id res chain seq x y z
N ASN A 1 12.83 -7.63 -18.47
CA ASN A 1 11.42 -7.52 -18.95
C ASN A 1 10.35 -7.38 -17.86
N ARG A 2 10.50 -7.92 -16.63
CA ARG A 2 9.46 -7.81 -15.56
C ARG A 2 9.44 -6.48 -14.77
N ILE A 3 10.59 -5.79 -14.65
CA ILE A 3 10.66 -4.47 -13.98
C ILE A 3 9.95 -3.42 -14.83
N PHE A 4 10.22 -3.42 -16.14
CA PHE A 4 9.61 -2.50 -17.10
C PHE A 4 8.07 -2.59 -17.13
N SER A 5 7.50 -3.79 -16.97
CA SER A 5 6.05 -3.93 -16.88
C SER A 5 5.49 -3.30 -15.60
N ILE A 6 6.14 -3.53 -14.44
CA ILE A 6 5.69 -2.95 -13.17
C ILE A 6 5.74 -1.43 -13.17
N GLU A 7 6.77 -0.80 -13.76
CA GLU A 7 6.85 0.66 -13.84
C GLU A 7 5.72 1.24 -14.70
N LYS A 8 5.43 0.60 -15.84
CA LYS A 8 4.31 0.98 -16.70
C LYS A 8 2.97 0.81 -15.97
N ASP A 9 2.76 -0.36 -15.36
CA ASP A 9 1.54 -0.69 -14.64
C ASP A 9 1.31 0.26 -13.46
N LEU A 10 2.38 0.68 -12.77
CA LEU A 10 2.34 1.65 -11.68
C LEU A 10 1.86 3.03 -12.16
N SER A 11 2.36 3.48 -13.32
CA SER A 11 1.91 4.75 -13.92
C SER A 11 0.42 4.69 -14.31
N GLU A 12 -0.08 3.54 -14.75
CA GLU A 12 -1.49 3.35 -15.07
C GLU A 12 -2.36 3.24 -13.82
N ALA A 13 -1.86 2.62 -12.75
CA ALA A 13 -2.57 2.39 -11.49
C ALA A 13 -3.05 3.70 -10.83
N LEU A 14 -2.27 4.78 -10.97
CA LEU A 14 -2.65 6.12 -10.51
C LEU A 14 -3.90 6.65 -11.22
N ASN A 15 -4.02 6.41 -12.52
CA ASN A 15 -5.19 6.84 -13.30
C ASN A 15 -6.40 5.91 -13.09
N LYS A 16 -6.16 4.65 -12.73
CA LYS A 16 -7.20 3.63 -12.52
C LYS A 16 -7.73 3.57 -11.08
N ASN A 17 -7.29 4.45 -10.19
CA ASN A 17 -7.64 4.42 -8.76
C ASN A 17 -7.39 3.06 -8.10
N GLU A 18 -6.32 2.36 -8.51
CA GLU A 18 -5.93 1.07 -7.92
C GLU A 18 -5.09 1.24 -6.65
N MET A 19 -4.65 2.48 -6.40
CA MET A 19 -3.90 2.87 -5.20
C MET A 19 -4.86 3.36 -4.12
N TYR A 20 -4.69 2.85 -2.91
CA TYR A 20 -5.50 3.24 -1.77
C TYR A 20 -4.67 3.33 -0.49
N LEU A 21 -5.13 4.18 0.42
CA LEU A 21 -4.49 4.38 1.71
C LEU A 21 -5.02 3.37 2.72
N VAL A 22 -4.12 2.70 3.43
CA VAL A 22 -4.43 1.92 4.62
C VAL A 22 -3.69 2.50 5.82
N PHE A 23 -4.17 2.20 7.01
CA PHE A 23 -3.55 2.64 8.26
C PHE A 23 -3.15 1.44 9.09
N GLN A 24 -1.88 1.41 9.53
CA GLN A 24 -1.38 0.42 10.46
C GLN A 24 -1.25 1.03 11.86
N PRO A 25 -1.89 0.47 12.90
CA PRO A 25 -1.74 0.97 14.26
C PRO A 25 -0.33 0.70 14.79
N LYS A 26 0.20 1.67 15.54
CA LYS A 26 1.41 1.54 16.35
C LYS A 26 1.00 1.39 17.80
N ILE A 27 1.42 0.29 18.40
CA ILE A 27 1.08 -0.07 19.77
C ILE A 27 2.35 0.07 20.63
N SER A 28 2.22 0.71 21.79
CA SER A 28 3.27 0.76 22.79
C SER A 28 3.54 -0.63 23.35
N ALA A 29 4.81 -1.04 23.38
CA ALA A 29 5.19 -2.34 23.93
C ALA A 29 5.08 -2.40 25.47
N ASP A 30 5.09 -1.24 26.13
CA ASP A 30 5.14 -1.16 27.59
C ASP A 30 3.75 -1.30 28.24
N ASN A 31 2.70 -0.82 27.56
CA ASN A 31 1.34 -0.75 28.11
C ASN A 31 0.24 -1.12 27.12
N GLU A 32 0.59 -1.60 25.93
CA GLU A 32 -0.35 -2.00 24.86
C GLU A 32 -1.30 -0.89 24.36
N GLU A 33 -1.03 0.37 24.69
CA GLU A 33 -1.83 1.48 24.22
C GLU A 33 -1.48 1.86 22.78
N MET A 34 -2.49 2.30 22.02
CA MET A 34 -2.27 2.85 20.68
C MET A 34 -1.59 4.21 20.78
N VAL A 35 -0.39 4.31 20.22
CA VAL A 35 0.44 5.55 20.25
C VAL A 35 0.45 6.28 18.91
N GLY A 36 -0.09 5.67 17.86
CA GLY A 36 -0.22 6.33 16.57
C GLY A 36 -0.65 5.39 15.45
N LEU A 37 -0.57 5.92 14.23
CA LEU A 37 -0.91 5.23 12.99
C LEU A 37 0.18 5.50 11.95
N GLU A 38 0.49 4.50 11.13
CA GLU A 38 1.25 4.66 9.89
C GLU A 38 0.32 4.68 8.70
N ALA A 39 0.44 5.71 7.86
CA ALA A 39 -0.28 5.80 6.61
C ALA A 39 0.53 5.07 5.52
N LEU A 40 -0.06 4.04 4.92
CA LEU A 40 0.60 3.17 3.95
C LEU A 40 -0.20 3.13 2.66
N ILE A 41 0.46 3.38 1.52
CA ILE A 41 -0.17 3.17 0.21
C ILE A 41 -0.15 1.66 -0.11
N ARG A 42 -1.25 1.19 -0.66
CA ARG A 42 -1.42 -0.17 -1.18
C ARG A 42 -1.95 -0.12 -2.60
N TRP A 43 -1.56 -1.10 -3.38
CA TRP A 43 -1.97 -1.27 -4.76
C TRP A 43 -2.77 -2.56 -4.91
N LYS A 44 -4.03 -2.43 -5.32
CA LYS A 44 -4.85 -3.57 -5.76
C LYS A 44 -4.63 -3.83 -7.25
N HIS A 45 -3.52 -4.47 -7.58
CA HIS A 45 -3.19 -4.82 -8.96
C HIS A 45 -4.09 -5.95 -9.46
N LEU A 46 -4.65 -5.80 -10.67
CA LEU A 46 -5.60 -6.77 -11.24
C LEU A 46 -5.04 -8.22 -11.32
N GLU A 47 -3.81 -8.39 -11.80
CA GLU A 47 -3.16 -9.71 -11.90
C GLU A 47 -2.34 -10.10 -10.68
N LYS A 48 -1.64 -9.14 -10.05
CA LYS A 48 -0.69 -9.43 -8.96
C LYS A 48 -1.34 -9.41 -7.57
N GLY A 49 -2.58 -8.95 -7.48
CA GLY A 49 -3.33 -8.87 -6.24
C GLY A 49 -2.86 -7.71 -5.36
N PHE A 50 -2.85 -7.95 -4.05
CA PHE A 50 -2.51 -6.95 -3.04
C PHE A 50 -1.00 -6.76 -2.95
N ILE A 51 -0.55 -5.53 -3.22
CA ILE A 51 0.84 -5.07 -3.09
C ILE A 51 0.89 -3.92 -2.08
#